data_AF-A0A433WQZ9-F1
#
_entry.id   AF-A0A433WQZ9-F1
#
_cell.length_a   1.000
_cell.length_b   1.000
_cell.length_c   1.000
_cell.angle_alpha   90.00
_cell.angle_beta   90.00
_cell.angle_gamma   90.00
#
_symmetry.space_group_name_H-M   'P 1'
#
loop_
_entity.id
_entity.type
_entity.pdbx_description
1 polymer ?
#
loop_
_entity_poly.entity_id
_entity_poly.type
_entity_poly.pdbx_seq_one_letter_code
_entity_poly.pdbx_strand_id
1 'polypeptide(L)'
;MVDHVSPQSTFAGLTNGSAIDAAVDRAISAMGTPILVQVKAVHGGGASLVGQVDVQPMVHMQDGQGKTYPHGVITGVPYLRVQGGTSALIIDPMVGDIGYVMVSGRDIQNVITSRQP
;
A
#
# COMPACT_ATOMS: atom_id res chain seq x y z
N MET A 1 -14.13 -49.95 -22.34
CA MET A 1 -15.34 -49.14 -22.55
C MET A 1 -15.90 -48.74 -21.19
N VAL A 2 -15.37 -47.65 -20.63
CA VAL A 2 -16.09 -46.72 -19.74
C VAL A 2 -15.30 -45.42 -19.83
N ASP A 3 -15.91 -44.42 -20.45
CA ASP A 3 -15.28 -43.15 -20.78
C ASP A 3 -15.17 -42.27 -19.53
N HIS A 4 -14.01 -41.67 -19.34
CA HIS A 4 -13.74 -40.73 -18.26
C HIS A 4 -14.24 -39.34 -18.68
N VAL A 5 -15.39 -38.93 -18.17
CA VAL A 5 -15.91 -37.57 -18.37
C VAL A 5 -15.94 -36.84 -17.02
N SER A 6 -14.89 -36.05 -16.78
CA SER A 6 -14.90 -35.00 -15.77
C SER A 6 -15.90 -33.92 -16.20
N PRO A 7 -16.87 -33.50 -15.37
CA PRO A 7 -17.77 -32.42 -15.75
C PRO A 7 -16.99 -31.10 -15.78
N GLN A 8 -16.76 -30.60 -17.00
CA GLN A 8 -16.25 -29.26 -17.25
C GLN A 8 -17.21 -28.23 -16.63
N SER A 9 -16.66 -27.38 -15.78
CA SER A 9 -17.37 -26.25 -15.19
C SER A 9 -17.67 -25.17 -16.23
N THR A 10 -18.82 -25.29 -16.89
CA THR A 10 -19.37 -24.25 -17.76
C THR A 10 -19.96 -23.13 -16.89
N PHE A 11 -19.15 -22.16 -16.49
CA PHE A 11 -19.63 -20.93 -15.87
C PHE A 11 -19.89 -19.86 -16.92
N ALA A 12 -20.96 -20.03 -17.69
CA ALA A 12 -21.52 -18.99 -18.55
C ALA A 12 -22.93 -18.65 -18.03
N GLY A 13 -23.00 -17.76 -17.05
CA GLY A 13 -24.27 -17.25 -16.51
C GLY A 13 -24.11 -15.80 -16.10
N LEU A 14 -24.41 -14.88 -17.02
CA LEU A 14 -24.58 -13.45 -16.74
C LEU A 14 -25.82 -13.29 -15.85
N THR A 15 -25.65 -13.44 -14.54
CA THR A 15 -26.64 -13.02 -13.54
C THR A 15 -26.13 -11.77 -12.84
N ASN A 16 -27.03 -10.91 -12.37
CA ASN A 16 -26.70 -9.70 -11.63
C ASN A 16 -25.73 -9.94 -10.44
N GLY A 17 -25.67 -11.18 -9.92
CA GLY A 17 -24.66 -11.60 -8.94
C GLY A 17 -23.23 -11.41 -9.45
N SER A 18 -22.90 -11.88 -10.66
CA SER A 18 -21.54 -11.76 -11.22
C SER A 18 -21.07 -10.31 -11.39
N ALA A 19 -21.97 -9.39 -11.73
CA ALA A 19 -21.66 -7.97 -11.87
C ALA A 19 -21.50 -7.28 -10.51
N ILE A 20 -22.31 -7.65 -9.52
CA ILE A 20 -22.19 -7.17 -8.14
C ILE A 20 -20.92 -7.71 -7.49
N ASP A 21 -20.60 -8.99 -7.66
CA ASP A 21 -19.38 -9.63 -7.15
C ASP A 21 -18.15 -8.94 -7.73
N ALA A 22 -18.11 -8.71 -9.05
CA ALA A 22 -17.01 -7.98 -9.68
C ALA A 22 -16.91 -6.52 -9.20
N ALA A 23 -18.03 -5.87 -8.86
CA ALA A 23 -18.03 -4.53 -8.28
C ALA A 23 -17.53 -4.52 -6.83
N VAL A 24 -17.90 -5.51 -6.03
CA VAL A 24 -17.42 -5.70 -4.65
C VAL A 24 -15.93 -6.00 -4.66
N ASP A 25 -15.46 -6.90 -5.51
CA ASP A 25 -14.03 -7.24 -5.63
C ASP A 25 -13.20 -6.02 -6.05
N ARG A 26 -13.72 -5.19 -6.97
CA ARG A 26 -13.07 -3.92 -7.32
C ARG A 26 -13.06 -2.94 -6.16
N ALA A 27 -14.15 -2.83 -5.41
CA ALA A 27 -14.23 -1.94 -4.26
C ALA A 27 -13.23 -2.36 -3.16
N ILE A 28 -13.14 -3.66 -2.88
CA ILE A 28 -12.18 -4.21 -1.92
C ILE A 28 -10.74 -4.03 -2.42
N SER A 29 -10.48 -4.34 -3.69
CA SER A 29 -9.15 -4.17 -4.29
C SER A 29 -8.70 -2.71 -4.37
N ALA A 30 -9.65 -1.77 -4.39
CA ALA A 30 -9.37 -0.33 -4.36
C ALA A 30 -9.03 0.19 -2.95
N MET A 31 -9.18 -0.62 -1.90
CA MET A 31 -8.82 -0.22 -0.54
C MET A 31 -7.29 -0.25 -0.37
N GLY A 32 -6.72 0.88 0.07
CA GLY A 32 -5.31 0.99 0.41
C GLY A 32 -4.99 0.17 1.66
N THR A 33 -4.48 -1.04 1.48
CA THR A 33 -3.96 -1.86 2.59
C THR A 33 -2.55 -1.39 2.95
N PRO A 34 -2.18 -1.35 4.24
CA PRO A 34 -0.82 -1.01 4.64
C PRO A 34 0.19 -2.00 4.06
N ILE A 35 1.33 -1.50 3.58
CA ILE A 35 2.37 -2.32 2.94
C ILE A 35 3.59 -2.36 3.84
N LEU A 36 4.19 -3.55 4.01
CA LEU A 36 5.45 -3.72 4.73
C LEU A 36 6.60 -3.15 3.88
N VAL A 37 7.38 -2.24 4.45
CA VAL A 37 8.45 -1.50 3.76
C VAL A 37 9.72 -1.44 4.59
N GLN A 38 10.84 -1.21 3.89
CA GLN A 38 12.12 -0.83 4.50
C GLN A 38 12.50 0.60 4.11
N VAL A 39 13.00 1.39 5.07
CA VAL A 39 13.53 2.74 4.84
C VAL A 39 14.84 2.67 4.05
N LYS A 40 14.91 3.41 2.95
CA LYS A 40 16.08 3.50 2.06
C LYS A 40 16.79 4.85 2.16
N ALA A 41 16.07 5.92 2.44
CA ALA A 41 16.63 7.25 2.71
C ALA A 41 15.74 8.03 3.69
N VAL A 42 16.32 9.01 4.39
CA VAL A 42 15.64 9.87 5.36
C VAL A 42 15.98 11.33 5.01
N HIS A 43 14.96 12.17 4.96
CA HIS A 43 15.03 13.56 4.51
C HIS A 43 14.43 14.49 5.56
N GLY A 44 15.21 15.47 6.03
CA GLY A 44 14.80 16.35 7.12
C GLY A 44 14.75 15.62 8.48
N GLY A 45 14.15 16.25 9.50
CA GLY A 45 14.09 15.68 10.85
C GLY A 45 13.96 16.73 11.95
N GLY A 46 13.88 16.28 13.20
CA GLY A 46 13.89 17.15 14.38
C GLY A 46 12.61 17.94 14.62
N ALA A 47 12.66 18.89 15.57
CA ALA A 47 11.48 19.49 16.20
C ALA A 47 10.64 20.44 15.32
N SER A 48 11.11 20.87 14.15
CA SER A 48 10.45 21.94 13.38
C SER A 48 9.42 21.45 12.37
N LEU A 49 9.79 20.52 11.49
CA LEU A 49 8.93 20.04 10.41
C LEU A 49 8.94 18.52 10.32
N VAL A 50 7.79 17.92 9.98
CA VAL A 50 7.73 16.47 9.69
C VAL A 50 8.69 16.16 8.55
N GLY A 51 9.63 15.25 8.81
CA GLY A 51 10.54 14.76 7.78
C GLY A 51 9.85 13.76 6.86
N GLN A 52 10.58 13.35 5.83
CA GLN A 52 10.13 12.38 4.85
C GLN A 52 11.13 11.23 4.74
N VAL A 53 10.67 10.09 4.24
CA VAL A 53 11.48 8.92 3.97
C VAL A 53 11.21 8.40 2.57
N ASP A 54 12.24 7.78 1.99
CA ASP A 54 12.07 6.94 0.82
C ASP A 54 12.01 5.49 1.28
N VAL A 55 11.00 4.76 0.85
CA VAL A 55 10.69 3.40 1.35
C VAL A 55 10.53 2.41 0.21
N GLN A 56 10.98 1.18 0.43
CA GLN A 56 10.84 0.10 -0.55
C GLN A 56 9.95 -1.01 0.02
N PRO A 57 8.87 -1.41 -0.69
CA PRO A 57 8.07 -2.57 -0.29
C PRO A 57 8.90 -3.84 -0.20
N MET A 58 8.69 -4.59 0.87
CA MET A 58 9.40 -5.83 1.18
C MET A 58 8.64 -7.09 0.75
N VAL A 59 7.36 -6.96 0.43
CA VAL A 59 6.52 -8.04 -0.10
C VAL A 59 6.41 -7.86 -1.60
N HIS A 60 6.81 -8.87 -2.36
CA HIS A 60 6.81 -8.84 -3.82
C HIS A 60 5.59 -9.56 -4.39
N MET A 61 5.08 -9.02 -5.49
CA MET A 61 4.13 -9.75 -6.33
C MET A 61 4.83 -10.96 -6.94
N GLN A 62 4.19 -12.13 -6.86
CA GLN A 62 4.61 -13.35 -7.54
C GLN A 62 3.72 -13.58 -8.75
N ASP A 63 4.31 -13.92 -9.90
CA ASP A 63 3.54 -14.41 -11.05
C ASP A 63 3.15 -15.90 -10.89
N GLY A 64 2.37 -16.42 -11.84
CA GLY A 64 1.94 -17.82 -11.85
C GLY A 64 3.08 -18.85 -11.99
N GLN A 65 4.31 -18.39 -12.24
CA GLN A 65 5.53 -19.22 -12.29
C GLN A 65 6.39 -19.04 -11.03
N GLY A 66 5.93 -18.28 -10.04
CA GLY A 66 6.64 -18.02 -8.78
C GLY A 66 7.75 -16.99 -8.88
N LYS A 67 7.88 -16.27 -10.01
CA LYS A 67 8.88 -15.21 -10.16
C LYS A 67 8.39 -13.95 -9.44
N THR A 68 9.24 -13.43 -8.55
CA THR A 68 8.97 -12.20 -7.80
C THR A 68 9.37 -10.97 -8.61
N TYR A 69 8.52 -9.95 -8.60
CA TYR A 69 8.83 -8.64 -9.16
C TYR A 69 9.05 -7.64 -8.02
N PRO A 70 10.27 -7.09 -7.87
CA PRO A 70 10.55 -6.13 -6.82
C PRO A 70 9.80 -4.82 -7.08
N HIS A 71 9.25 -4.25 -6.01
CA HIS A 71 8.66 -2.92 -6.09
C HIS A 71 9.76 -1.86 -6.12
N GLY A 72 9.49 -0.78 -6.86
CA GLY A 72 10.32 0.42 -6.84
C GLY A 72 10.32 1.11 -5.48
N VAL A 73 11.23 2.08 -5.34
CA VAL A 73 11.28 2.94 -4.16
C VAL A 73 10.16 3.99 -4.25
N ILE A 74 9.39 4.13 -3.18
CA ILE A 74 8.39 5.18 -2.99
C ILE A 74 9.08 6.34 -2.28
N THR A 75 9.09 7.52 -2.89
CA THR A 75 9.85 8.66 -2.38
C THR A 75 8.99 9.69 -1.65
N GLY A 76 9.59 10.42 -0.71
CA GLY A 76 8.94 11.58 -0.09
C GLY A 76 7.78 11.26 0.84
N VAL A 77 7.77 10.06 1.43
CA VAL A 77 6.69 9.62 2.33
C VAL A 77 6.86 10.30 3.69
N PRO A 78 5.90 11.12 4.17
CA PRO A 78 5.99 11.70 5.50
C PRO A 78 5.85 10.61 6.57
N TYR A 79 6.73 10.60 7.57
CA TYR A 79 6.62 9.67 8.69
C TYR A 79 5.74 10.23 9.81
N LEU A 80 5.10 9.34 10.56
CA LEU A 80 4.21 9.71 11.64
C LEU A 80 4.97 10.40 12.79
N ARG A 81 4.39 11.49 13.29
CA ARG A 81 4.74 12.09 14.58
C ARG A 81 3.49 12.28 15.40
N VAL A 82 3.53 11.87 16.66
CA VAL A 82 2.40 12.06 17.58
C VAL A 82 2.65 13.37 18.33
N GLN A 83 1.90 14.41 18.01
CA GLN A 83 2.06 15.74 18.58
C GLN A 83 0.72 16.33 19.01
N GLY A 84 0.72 17.10 20.10
CA GLY A 84 -0.47 17.76 20.64
C GLY A 84 -0.09 18.90 21.58
N GLY A 85 -0.67 20.10 21.34
CA GLY A 85 -0.32 21.29 22.10
C GLY A 85 1.18 21.59 22.01
N THR A 86 1.86 21.64 23.16
CA THR A 86 3.31 21.89 23.27
C THR A 86 4.16 20.61 23.38
N SER A 87 3.55 19.43 23.27
CA SER A 87 4.21 18.14 23.49
C SER A 87 4.25 17.30 22.21
N ALA A 88 5.34 16.55 22.00
CA ALA A 88 5.49 15.66 20.86
C ALA A 88 6.31 14.40 21.20
N LEU A 89 5.91 13.27 20.63
CA LEU A 89 6.69 12.05 20.47
C LEU A 89 7.26 12.03 19.06
N ILE A 90 8.56 12.29 18.96
CA ILE A 90 9.31 12.31 17.71
C ILE A 90 10.29 11.14 17.74
N ILE A 91 10.06 10.18 16.85
CA ILE A 91 10.97 9.06 16.61
C ILE A 91 11.42 9.23 15.16
N ASP A 92 12.61 9.79 14.98
CA ASP A 92 13.16 9.99 13.65
C ASP A 92 13.63 8.64 13.11
N PRO A 93 13.12 8.19 11.94
CA PRO A 93 13.48 6.90 11.36
C PRO A 93 14.93 6.90 10.87
N MET A 94 15.51 5.71 10.78
CA MET A 94 16.85 5.48 10.26
C MET A 94 16.82 4.59 9.01
N VAL A 95 17.82 4.73 8.14
CA VAL A 95 17.99 3.84 7.00
C VAL A 95 18.13 2.40 7.49
N GLY A 96 17.35 1.50 6.89
CA GLY A 96 17.29 0.10 7.27
C GLY A 96 16.11 -0.28 8.15
N ASP A 97 15.42 0.69 8.79
CA ASP A 97 14.24 0.44 9.59
C ASP A 97 13.12 -0.21 8.77
N ILE A 98 12.39 -1.13 9.40
CA ILE A 98 11.26 -1.84 8.80
C ILE A 98 9.98 -1.35 9.46
N GLY A 99 8.97 -1.05 8.64
CA GLY A 99 7.68 -0.58 9.13
C GLY A 99 6.56 -0.74 8.11
N TYR A 100 5.42 -0.12 8.39
CA TYR A 100 4.28 -0.09 7.48
C TYR A 100 4.13 1.30 6.86
N VAL A 101 3.84 1.34 5.56
CA VAL A 101 3.34 2.56 4.90
C VAL A 101 1.83 2.48 4.75
N MET A 102 1.15 3.58 5.07
CA MET A 102 -0.30 3.75 4.88
C MET A 102 -0.53 4.47 3.55
N VAL A 103 -1.41 3.93 2.72
CA VAL A 103 -1.74 4.53 1.42
C VAL A 103 -3.04 5.31 1.54
N SER A 104 -3.01 6.60 1.22
CA SER A 104 -4.21 7.45 1.17
C SER A 104 -5.07 7.12 -0.05
N GLY A 105 -6.39 7.12 0.09
CA GLY A 105 -7.33 6.86 -1.03
C GLY A 105 -7.43 8.01 -2.06
N ARG A 106 -6.69 9.10 -1.84
CA ARG A 106 -6.62 10.31 -2.68
C ARG A 106 -5.18 10.82 -2.65
N ASP A 107 -4.81 11.59 -3.67
CA ASP A 107 -3.55 12.34 -3.67
C ASP A 107 -3.56 13.36 -2.51
N ILE A 108 -2.47 13.34 -1.74
CA ILE A 108 -2.27 14.18 -0.56
C ILE A 108 -1.17 15.23 -0.78
N GLN A 109 -0.55 15.28 -1.96
CA GLN A 109 0.60 16.14 -2.22
C GLN A 109 0.28 17.61 -1.96
N ASN A 110 -0.90 18.08 -2.39
CA ASN A 110 -1.34 19.45 -2.14
C ASN A 110 -1.43 19.75 -0.64
N VAL A 111 -2.03 18.87 0.15
CA VAL A 111 -2.17 19.05 1.61
C VAL A 111 -0.82 19.02 2.31
N ILE A 112 0.11 18.14 1.88
CA ILE A 112 1.48 18.08 2.42
C ILE A 112 2.21 19.41 2.18
N THR A 113 2.12 19.93 0.95
CA THR A 113 2.84 21.15 0.55
C THR A 113 2.21 22.41 1.12
N SER A 114 0.88 22.53 1.05
CA SER A 114 0.15 23.76 1.42
C SER A 114 -0.21 23.84 2.90
N ARG A 115 -0.35 22.68 3.57
CA ARG A 115 -0.96 22.55 4.91
C ARG A 115 -2.38 23.12 5.00
N GLN A 116 -3.09 23.11 3.88
CA GLN A 116 -4.48 23.54 3.78
C GLN A 116 -5.37 22.35 3.35
N PRO A 117 -6.68 22.37 3.69
CA PRO A 117 -7.65 21.37 3.23
C PRO A 117 -7.75 21.25 1.71
#